data_AF-A1BF90-F1
#
_entry.id   AF-A1BF90-F1
#
_cell.length_a   1.000
_cell.length_b   1.000
_cell.length_c   1.000
_cell.angle_alpha   90.00
_cell.angle_beta   90.00
_cell.angle_gamma   90.00
#
_symmetry.space_group_name_H-M   'P 1'
#
loop_
_entity.id
_entity.type
_entity.pdbx_description
1 polymer ?
#
loop_
_entity_poly.entity_id
_entity_poly.type
_entity_poly.pdbx_seq_one_letter_code
_entity_poly.pdbx_strand_id
1 'polypeptide(L)'
;MTNRTDVKKKAKDILEETLDREAVIVLTRISEEMQLLFQAHPEPSRDDVERMITGFFLENGKSEQFISDWITTSEEYSRTRGLNTQDLPKAMLSDLGVFRFMSFLKDKGLTDEQITIVLTGAVQQATSDNL
;
A
#
# COMPACT_ATOMS: atom_id res chain seq x y z
N MET A 1 0.85 -7.58 -26.64
CA MET A 1 1.91 -7.35 -25.63
C MET A 1 1.90 -5.87 -25.31
N THR A 2 1.38 -5.49 -24.16
CA THR A 2 1.33 -4.09 -23.72
C THR A 2 2.71 -3.74 -23.16
N ASN A 3 3.41 -2.74 -23.71
CA ASN A 3 4.80 -2.46 -23.32
C ASN A 3 4.86 -1.87 -21.90
N ARG A 4 5.97 -2.11 -21.18
CA ARG A 4 6.22 -1.54 -19.82
C ARG A 4 6.10 -0.02 -19.80
N THR A 5 6.53 0.65 -20.88
CA THR A 5 6.42 2.11 -21.04
C THR A 5 4.96 2.58 -21.11
N ASP A 6 4.07 1.76 -21.66
CA ASP A 6 2.65 2.09 -21.83
C ASP A 6 1.92 2.08 -20.48
N VAL A 7 2.28 1.15 -19.57
CA VAL A 7 1.64 1.03 -18.25
C VAL A 7 2.00 2.21 -17.35
N LYS A 8 3.27 2.64 -17.32
CA LYS A 8 3.71 3.82 -16.54
C LYS A 8 3.01 5.10 -17.02
N LYS A 9 2.95 5.29 -18.35
CA LYS A 9 2.26 6.44 -18.93
C LYS A 9 0.76 6.41 -18.59
N LYS A 10 0.10 5.26 -18.78
CA LYS A 10 -1.32 5.09 -18.47
C LYS A 10 -1.62 5.31 -16.98
N ALA A 11 -0.76 4.84 -16.07
CA ALA A 11 -0.89 5.10 -14.64
C ALA A 11 -0.81 6.61 -14.32
N LYS A 12 0.14 7.31 -14.95
CA LYS A 12 0.26 8.76 -14.83
C LYS A 12 -0.99 9.49 -15.36
N ASP A 13 -1.44 9.13 -16.57
CA ASP A 13 -2.61 9.75 -17.20
C ASP A 13 -3.86 9.56 -16.31
N ILE A 14 -4.10 8.37 -15.77
CA ILE A 14 -5.21 8.09 -14.84
C ILE A 14 -5.15 9.00 -13.60
N LEU A 15 -3.96 9.17 -13.01
CA LEU A 15 -3.79 10.01 -11.83
C LEU A 15 -4.01 11.49 -12.15
N GLU A 16 -3.50 12.00 -13.28
CA GLU A 16 -3.66 13.40 -13.68
C GLU A 16 -5.11 13.74 -14.07
N GLU A 17 -5.86 12.78 -14.64
CA GLU A 17 -7.26 12.96 -15.01
C GLU A 17 -8.20 12.92 -13.79
N THR A 18 -7.83 12.18 -12.74
CA THR A 18 -8.73 11.92 -11.60
C THR A 18 -8.37 12.72 -10.35
N LEU A 19 -7.09 13.01 -10.13
CA LEU A 19 -6.62 13.65 -8.91
C LEU A 19 -6.40 15.14 -9.12
N ASP A 20 -7.04 15.94 -8.26
CA ASP A 20 -6.68 17.35 -8.11
C ASP A 20 -5.35 17.51 -7.34
N ARG A 21 -4.87 18.75 -7.26
CA ARG A 21 -3.62 19.08 -6.56
C ARG A 21 -3.64 18.67 -5.09
N GLU A 22 -4.77 18.78 -4.40
CA GLU A 22 -4.89 18.40 -3.00
C GLU A 22 -4.79 16.88 -2.83
N ALA A 23 -5.42 16.14 -3.72
CA ALA A 23 -5.37 14.69 -3.76
C ALA A 23 -3.94 14.18 -4.01
N VAL A 24 -3.18 14.83 -4.89
CA VAL A 24 -1.75 14.52 -5.09
C VAL A 24 -0.95 14.75 -3.80
N ILE A 25 -1.19 15.84 -3.06
CA ILE A 25 -0.51 16.11 -1.78
C ILE A 25 -0.80 15.00 -0.76
N VAL A 26 -2.06 14.55 -0.66
CA VAL A 26 -2.43 13.45 0.25
C VAL A 26 -1.74 12.14 -0.17
N LEU A 27 -1.70 11.84 -1.47
CA LEU A 27 -1.01 10.66 -1.98
C LEU A 27 0.50 10.67 -1.64
N THR A 28 1.17 11.82 -1.83
CA THR A 28 2.57 12.01 -1.44
C THR A 28 2.76 11.81 0.06
N ARG A 29 1.86 12.35 0.89
CA ARG A 29 1.93 12.17 2.34
C ARG A 29 1.80 10.71 2.76
N ILE A 30 0.93 9.93 2.11
CA ILE A 30 0.82 8.48 2.38
C ILE A 30 2.15 7.79 2.06
N SER A 31 2.80 8.09 0.92
CA SER A 31 4.14 7.57 0.59
C SER A 31 5.17 7.91 1.67
N GLU A 32 5.24 9.19 2.06
CA GLU A 32 6.23 9.69 3.02
C GLU A 32 6.04 9.05 4.39
N GLU A 33 4.81 8.95 4.88
CA GLU A 33 4.51 8.29 6.15
C GLU A 33 4.90 6.80 6.12
N MET A 34 4.61 6.09 5.03
CA MET A 34 5.05 4.69 4.89
C MET A 34 6.57 4.58 4.83
N GLN A 35 7.25 5.49 4.13
CA GLN A 35 8.71 5.51 4.07
C GLN A 35 9.32 5.74 5.47
N LEU A 36 8.78 6.69 6.23
CA LEU A 36 9.21 6.95 7.60
C LEU A 36 8.97 5.74 8.51
N LEU A 37 7.84 5.04 8.36
CA LEU A 37 7.56 3.80 9.09
C LEU A 37 8.61 2.72 8.80
N PHE A 38 8.95 2.49 7.53
CA PHE A 38 9.99 1.51 7.16
C PHE A 38 11.39 1.94 7.61
N GLN A 39 11.69 3.24 7.65
CA GLN A 39 12.97 3.75 8.15
C GLN A 39 13.09 3.61 9.67
N ALA A 40 12.01 3.88 10.41
CA ALA A 40 11.96 3.74 11.87
C ALA A 40 11.98 2.27 12.31
N HIS A 41 11.45 1.37 11.48
CA HIS A 41 11.35 -0.05 11.76
C HIS A 41 11.92 -0.88 10.59
N PRO A 42 13.25 -0.94 10.43
CA PRO A 42 13.88 -1.67 9.33
C PRO A 42 13.67 -3.20 9.44
N GLU A 43 13.57 -3.70 10.67
CA GLU A 43 13.28 -5.10 11.01
C GLU A 43 12.12 -5.13 12.03
N PRO A 44 10.88 -4.87 11.59
CA PRO A 44 9.77 -4.77 12.50
C PRO A 44 9.43 -6.15 13.08
N SER A 45 9.14 -6.23 14.38
CA SER A 45 8.58 -7.45 14.96
C SER A 45 7.09 -7.59 14.63
N ARG A 46 6.54 -8.80 14.79
CA ARG A 46 5.09 -9.04 14.64
C ARG A 46 4.28 -8.11 15.54
N ASP A 47 4.68 -7.98 16.80
CA ASP A 47 3.98 -7.15 17.79
C ASP A 47 4.07 -5.65 17.49
N ASP A 48 5.16 -5.20 16.85
CA ASP A 48 5.27 -3.81 16.38
C ASP A 48 4.25 -3.54 15.26
N VAL A 49 4.18 -4.45 14.28
CA VAL A 49 3.29 -4.32 13.12
C VAL A 49 1.83 -4.41 13.52
N GLU A 50 1.46 -5.34 14.41
CA GLU A 50 0.11 -5.43 14.95
C GLU A 50 -0.31 -4.14 15.67
N ARG A 51 0.58 -3.56 16.48
CA ARG A 51 0.32 -2.27 17.14
C ARG A 51 0.13 -1.13 16.14
N MET A 52 0.96 -1.05 15.09
CA MET A 52 0.85 -0.02 14.06
C MET A 52 -0.45 -0.15 13.26
N ILE A 53 -0.79 -1.36 12.80
CA ILE A 53 -2.02 -1.64 12.06
C ILE A 53 -3.23 -1.31 12.92
N THR A 54 -3.22 -1.76 14.18
CA THR A 54 -4.31 -1.52 15.13
C THR A 54 -4.50 -0.03 15.38
N GLY A 55 -3.42 0.70 15.67
CA GLY A 55 -3.46 2.15 15.87
C GLY A 55 -4.05 2.87 14.67
N PHE A 56 -3.56 2.57 13.46
CA PHE A 56 -4.07 3.15 12.23
C PHE A 56 -5.58 2.91 12.05
N PHE A 57 -6.03 1.67 12.19
CA PHE A 57 -7.43 1.35 11.93
C PHE A 57 -8.38 1.88 13.01
N LEU A 58 -7.97 1.92 14.28
CA LEU A 58 -8.75 2.53 15.35
C LEU A 58 -8.92 4.03 15.15
N GLU A 59 -7.85 4.75 14.77
CA GLU A 59 -7.91 6.17 14.43
C GLU A 59 -8.85 6.46 13.25
N ASN A 60 -9.01 5.48 12.35
CA ASN A 60 -9.92 5.52 11.20
C ASN A 60 -11.30 4.89 11.49
N GLY A 61 -11.64 4.69 12.76
CA GLY A 61 -12.98 4.28 13.20
C GLY A 61 -13.36 2.84 12.85
N LYS A 62 -12.40 1.95 12.63
CA LYS A 62 -12.66 0.52 12.42
C LYS A 62 -12.82 -0.21 13.75
N SER A 63 -13.68 -1.23 13.76
CA SER A 63 -13.90 -2.10 14.91
C SER A 63 -12.72 -3.04 15.16
N GLU A 64 -12.50 -3.44 16.41
CA GLU A 64 -11.50 -4.47 16.77
C GLU A 64 -11.64 -5.77 15.98
N GLN A 65 -12.88 -6.22 15.70
CA GLN A 65 -13.12 -7.42 14.89
C GLN A 65 -12.51 -7.29 13.48
N PHE A 66 -12.84 -6.20 12.77
CA PHE A 66 -12.26 -5.90 11.46
C PHE A 66 -10.72 -5.89 11.50
N ILE A 67 -10.14 -5.30 12.54
CA ILE A 67 -8.68 -5.20 12.69
C ILE A 67 -8.06 -6.59 12.84
N SER A 68 -8.65 -7.43 13.71
CA SER A 68 -8.23 -8.82 13.90
C SER A 68 -8.30 -9.59 12.58
N ASP A 69 -9.44 -9.50 11.88
CA ASP A 69 -9.65 -10.20 10.61
C ASP A 69 -8.66 -9.75 9.54
N TRP A 70 -8.35 -8.45 9.48
CA TRP A 70 -7.38 -7.88 8.55
C TRP A 70 -5.97 -8.39 8.83
N ILE A 71 -5.54 -8.38 10.10
CA ILE A 71 -4.22 -8.87 10.53
C ILE A 71 -4.08 -10.35 10.17
N THR A 72 -5.07 -11.18 10.51
CA THR A 72 -5.07 -12.61 10.16
C THR A 72 -4.98 -12.81 8.65
N THR A 73 -5.78 -12.08 7.87
CA THR A 73 -5.78 -12.19 6.41
C THR A 73 -4.44 -11.80 5.80
N SER A 74 -3.82 -10.70 6.24
CA SER A 74 -2.51 -10.25 5.73
C SER A 74 -1.40 -11.23 6.11
N GLU A 75 -1.45 -11.80 7.32
CA GLU A 75 -0.50 -12.83 7.77
C GLU A 75 -0.62 -14.12 6.94
N GLU A 76 -1.85 -14.62 6.74
CA GLU A 76 -2.12 -15.80 5.89
C GLU A 76 -1.70 -15.57 4.45
N TYR A 77 -2.04 -14.40 3.90
CA TYR A 77 -1.68 -14.04 2.53
C TYR A 77 -0.16 -14.01 2.34
N SER A 78 0.57 -13.42 3.27
CA SER A 78 2.02 -13.38 3.26
C SER A 78 2.63 -14.79 3.35
N ARG A 79 2.08 -15.68 4.18
CA ARG A 79 2.50 -17.09 4.27
C ARG A 79 2.24 -17.86 2.98
N THR A 80 1.09 -17.67 2.34
CA THR A 80 0.76 -18.37 1.08
C THR A 80 1.67 -17.98 -0.08
N ARG A 81 2.30 -16.80 -0.03
CA ARG A 81 3.33 -16.35 -0.98
C ARG A 81 4.72 -16.99 -0.74
N GLY A 82 4.85 -17.86 0.26
CA GLY A 82 6.09 -18.56 0.57
C GLY A 82 7.13 -17.68 1.29
N LEU A 83 6.69 -16.58 1.89
CA LEU A 83 7.58 -15.73 2.69
C LEU A 83 7.97 -16.44 3.99
N ASN A 84 9.24 -16.26 4.37
CA ASN A 84 9.74 -16.77 5.64
C ASN A 84 9.14 -15.97 6.80
N THR A 85 9.05 -16.58 7.97
CA THR A 85 8.48 -15.96 9.19
C THR A 85 9.11 -14.61 9.53
N GLN A 86 10.39 -14.43 9.22
CA GLN A 86 11.13 -13.17 9.46
C GLN A 86 10.70 -12.03 8.53
N ASP A 87 10.20 -12.33 7.33
CA ASP A 87 9.78 -11.33 6.35
C ASP A 87 8.29 -10.98 6.50
N LEU A 88 7.51 -11.80 7.22
CA LEU A 88 6.06 -11.61 7.41
C LEU A 88 5.72 -10.22 7.97
N PRO A 89 6.37 -9.70 9.04
CA PRO A 89 6.01 -8.40 9.58
C PRO A 89 6.19 -7.28 8.55
N LYS A 90 7.28 -7.32 7.79
CA LYS A 90 7.57 -6.32 6.75
C LYS A 90 6.57 -6.41 5.59
N ALA A 91 6.14 -7.62 5.23
CA ALA A 91 5.10 -7.83 4.24
C ALA A 91 3.75 -7.29 4.69
N MET A 92 3.34 -7.55 5.94
CA MET A 92 2.10 -7.02 6.53
C MET A 92 2.10 -5.49 6.60
N LEU A 93 3.23 -4.87 6.95
CA LEU A 93 3.37 -3.41 6.93
C LEU A 93 3.30 -2.84 5.49
N SER A 94 3.78 -3.60 4.51
CA SER A 94 3.64 -3.26 3.09
C SER A 94 2.18 -3.35 2.64
N ASP A 95 1.45 -4.38 3.05
CA ASP A 95 0.02 -4.54 2.79
C ASP A 95 -0.79 -3.37 3.38
N LEU A 96 -0.41 -2.88 4.56
CA LEU A 96 -1.02 -1.67 5.14
C LEU A 96 -0.82 -0.46 4.23
N GLY A 97 0.41 -0.25 3.74
CA GLY A 97 0.70 0.83 2.79
C GLY A 97 -0.15 0.73 1.53
N VAL A 98 -0.20 -0.46 0.91
CA VAL A 98 -1.02 -0.71 -0.29
C VAL A 98 -2.50 -0.46 0.00
N PHE A 99 -3.01 -0.92 1.13
CA PHE A 99 -4.40 -0.70 1.54
C PHE A 99 -4.73 0.79 1.64
N ARG A 100 -3.85 1.59 2.28
CA ARG A 100 -4.02 3.04 2.42
C ARG A 100 -4.06 3.73 1.05
N PHE A 101 -3.15 3.35 0.17
CA PHE A 101 -3.11 3.82 -1.22
C PHE A 101 -4.40 3.50 -1.97
N MET A 102 -4.81 2.23 -1.97
CA MET A 102 -6.00 1.77 -2.70
C MET A 102 -7.27 2.43 -2.18
N SER A 103 -7.42 2.52 -0.86
CA SER A 103 -8.60 3.15 -0.23
C SER A 103 -8.71 4.62 -0.63
N PHE A 104 -7.59 5.36 -0.58
CA PHE A 104 -7.55 6.74 -1.02
C PHE A 104 -7.94 6.92 -2.49
N LEU A 105 -7.38 6.10 -3.39
CA LEU A 105 -7.72 6.18 -4.82
C LEU A 105 -9.18 5.83 -5.08
N LYS A 106 -9.74 4.85 -4.35
CA LYS A 106 -11.14 4.49 -4.44
C LYS A 106 -12.06 5.62 -3.97
N ASP A 107 -11.69 6.30 -2.88
CA ASP A 107 -12.43 7.47 -2.37
C ASP A 107 -12.41 8.64 -3.36
N LYS A 108 -11.37 8.72 -4.20
CA LYS A 108 -11.27 9.69 -5.30
C LYS A 108 -11.99 9.25 -6.58
N GLY A 109 -12.66 8.10 -6.56
CA GLY A 109 -13.51 7.62 -7.65
C GLY A 109 -12.80 6.75 -8.69
N LEU A 110 -11.56 6.31 -8.44
CA LEU A 110 -10.89 5.37 -9.32
C LEU A 110 -11.56 3.98 -9.22
N THR A 111 -11.74 3.34 -10.37
CA THR A 111 -12.24 1.96 -10.45
C THR A 111 -11.15 0.95 -10.05
N ASP A 112 -11.55 -0.26 -9.68
CA ASP A 112 -10.61 -1.33 -9.31
C ASP A 112 -9.62 -1.65 -10.47
N GLU A 113 -10.04 -1.51 -11.73
CA GLU A 113 -9.16 -1.66 -12.90
C GLU A 113 -8.12 -0.53 -12.97
N GLN A 114 -8.55 0.72 -12.78
CA GLN A 114 -7.65 1.87 -12.77
C GLN A 114 -6.64 1.78 -11.62
N ILE A 115 -7.10 1.39 -10.42
CA ILE A 115 -6.23 1.17 -9.26
C ILE A 115 -5.18 0.09 -9.56
N THR A 116 -5.58 -1.01 -10.20
CA THR A 116 -4.64 -2.08 -10.60
C THR A 116 -3.57 -1.57 -11.55
N ILE A 117 -3.93 -0.73 -12.52
CA ILE A 117 -2.98 -0.11 -13.46
C ILE A 117 -2.02 0.83 -12.71
N VAL A 118 -2.54 1.68 -11.82
CA VAL A 118 -1.76 2.62 -11.02
C VAL A 118 -0.74 1.89 -10.13
N LEU A 119 -1.17 0.86 -9.39
CA LEU A 119 -0.29 0.05 -8.55
C LEU A 119 0.79 -0.66 -9.37
N THR A 120 0.41 -1.23 -10.51
CA THR A 120 1.37 -1.89 -11.41
C THR A 120 2.41 -0.89 -11.92
N GLY A 121 1.99 0.32 -12.29
CA GLY A 121 2.90 1.40 -12.68
C GLY A 121 3.86 1.79 -11.56
N ALA A 122 3.37 1.92 -10.32
CA ALA A 122 4.17 2.28 -9.15
C ALA A 122 5.23 1.20 -8.83
N VAL A 123 4.86 -0.08 -8.85
CA VAL A 123 5.81 -1.19 -8.64
C VAL A 123 6.87 -1.22 -9.75
N GLN A 124 6.49 -0.97 -10.99
CA GLN A 124 7.44 -0.88 -12.10
C GLN A 124 8.41 0.30 -11.97
N GLN A 125 7.97 1.42 -11.39
CA GLN A 125 8.83 2.56 -11.11
C GLN A 125 9.83 2.23 -9.99
N ALA A 126 9.35 1.73 -8.86
CA ALA A 126 10.21 1.36 -7.72
C ALA A 126 11.25 0.28 -8.06
N THR A 127 10.94 -0.63 -8.99
CA THR A 127 11.89 -1.63 -9.48
C THR A 127 12.87 -1.08 -10.52
N SER A 128 12.51 -0.02 -11.25
CA SER A 128 13.41 0.64 -12.21
C SER A 128 14.38 1.60 -11.52
N ASP A 129 13.96 2.25 -10.44
CA ASP A 129 14.79 3.22 -9.71
C ASP A 129 15.84 2.55 -8.80
N ASN A 130 15.75 1.21 -8.63
CA ASN A 130 16.68 0.38 -7.87
C ASN A 130 17.65 -0.45 -8.74
N LEU A 131 17.70 -0.20 -10.06
CA LEU A 131 18.63 -0.80 -11.04
C LEU A 131 19.52 0.28 -11.66
#